data_AF-A0A3C1W5G5-F1
#
_entry.id   AF-A0A3C1W5G5-F1
#
_cell.length_a   1.000
_cell.length_b   1.000
_cell.length_c   1.000
_cell.angle_alpha   90.00
_cell.angle_beta   90.00
_cell.angle_gamma   90.00
#
_symmetry.space_group_name_H-M   'P 1'
#
loop_
_entity.id
_entity.type
_entity.pdbx_description
1 polymer ?
#
loop_
_entity_poly.entity_id
_entity_poly.type
_entity_poly.pdbx_seq_one_letter_code
_entity_poly.pdbx_strand_id
1 'polypeptide(L)'
;ASPCWLISAAENAGKGSNWFEAPARAHSWWQTQRKHLVLHLHKQEDLTIGQVKHRVSQDIGGSDVQNTFARATLQSGKPQFWLSVLRPFNQGLDSNKVAGGIGTTMAPDGAATVTIDSMTIQLSPDGRWSVSR
;
A
#
# COMPACT_ATOMS: atom_id res chain seq x y z
N ALA A 1 -16.37 -6.09 -3.03
CA ALA A 1 -14.92 -6.35 -3.14
C ALA A 1 -14.19 -5.38 -2.22
N SER A 2 -13.02 -5.75 -1.72
CA SER A 2 -12.17 -4.90 -0.88
C SER A 2 -10.74 -4.92 -1.47
N PRO A 3 -9.85 -3.97 -1.15
CA PRO A 3 -8.58 -3.85 -1.85
C PRO A 3 -7.70 -5.08 -1.62
N CYS A 4 -7.13 -5.57 -2.72
CA CYS A 4 -6.29 -6.75 -2.80
C CYS A 4 -5.13 -6.42 -3.74
N TRP A 5 -3.92 -6.43 -3.20
CA TRP A 5 -2.69 -6.12 -3.92
C TRP A 5 -1.78 -7.34 -3.94
N LEU A 6 -1.38 -7.72 -5.15
CA LEU A 6 -0.38 -8.76 -5.34
C LEU A 6 1.00 -8.09 -5.43
N ILE A 7 1.81 -8.25 -4.39
CA ILE A 7 3.16 -7.69 -4.31
C ILE A 7 4.20 -8.82 -4.25
N SER A 8 5.44 -8.54 -4.63
CA SER A 8 6.53 -9.53 -4.60
C SER A 8 6.77 -10.02 -3.17
N ALA A 9 7.00 -11.32 -2.99
CA ALA A 9 7.55 -11.81 -1.73
C ALA A 9 9.05 -11.51 -1.66
N ALA A 10 9.58 -11.34 -0.45
CA ALA A 10 11.01 -11.43 -0.17
C ALA A 10 11.24 -12.06 1.19
N GLU A 11 12.34 -12.79 1.31
CA GLU A 11 12.86 -13.21 2.61
C GLU A 11 13.29 -11.97 3.40
N ASN A 12 12.87 -11.90 4.67
CA ASN A 12 13.17 -10.77 5.58
C ASN A 12 12.59 -9.41 5.16
N ALA A 13 11.54 -9.37 4.34
CA ALA A 13 10.83 -8.12 4.06
C ALA A 13 10.21 -7.54 5.35
N GLY A 14 10.38 -6.24 5.57
CA GLY A 14 9.75 -5.54 6.68
C GLY A 14 8.22 -5.52 6.55
N LYS A 15 7.53 -5.60 7.68
CA LYS A 15 6.08 -5.42 7.73
C LYS A 15 5.64 -4.86 9.07
N GLY A 16 4.52 -4.15 9.05
CA GLY A 16 3.78 -3.74 10.23
C GLY A 16 2.38 -4.35 10.25
N SER A 17 1.51 -3.77 11.08
CA SER A 17 0.11 -4.21 11.19
C SER A 17 -0.76 -3.79 10.00
N ASN A 18 -0.33 -2.78 9.23
CA ASN A 18 -1.06 -2.27 8.07
C ASN A 18 -0.16 -1.82 6.92
N TRP A 19 1.11 -2.22 6.94
CA TRP A 19 2.03 -1.93 5.85
C TRP A 19 2.96 -3.11 5.57
N PHE A 20 3.36 -3.24 4.32
CA PHE A 20 4.12 -4.38 3.81
C PHE A 20 5.18 -3.91 2.84
N GLU A 21 6.41 -4.36 3.04
CA GLU A 21 7.50 -4.16 2.11
C GLU A 21 7.46 -5.21 0.99
N ALA A 22 7.82 -4.80 -0.23
CA ALA A 22 8.12 -5.72 -1.32
C ALA A 22 9.28 -5.18 -2.17
N PRO A 23 10.18 -6.05 -2.67
CA PRO A 23 11.16 -5.64 -3.67
C PRO A 23 10.48 -5.36 -5.02
N ALA A 24 11.07 -4.45 -5.79
CA ALA A 24 10.74 -4.34 -7.20
C ALA A 24 11.12 -5.64 -7.93
N ARG A 25 10.26 -6.11 -8.83
CA ARG A 25 10.51 -7.35 -9.60
C ARG A 25 11.55 -7.20 -10.67
N ALA A 26 11.53 -6.04 -11.33
CA ALA A 26 12.42 -5.71 -12.42
C ALA A 26 13.22 -4.48 -12.03
N HIS A 27 14.44 -4.45 -12.55
CA HIS A 27 15.37 -3.35 -12.36
C HIS A 27 15.73 -2.83 -13.75
N SER A 28 15.34 -1.59 -14.05
CA SER A 28 15.61 -1.00 -15.37
C SER A 28 17.11 -0.74 -15.52
N TRP A 29 17.65 -0.91 -16.73
CA TRP A 29 19.09 -0.78 -17.01
C TRP A 29 19.69 0.59 -16.63
N TRP A 30 18.88 1.64 -16.61
CA TRP A 30 19.26 3.00 -16.23
C TRP A 30 19.19 3.28 -14.72
N GLN A 31 18.62 2.37 -13.91
CA GLN A 31 18.55 2.54 -12.48
C GLN A 31 19.89 2.16 -11.85
N THR A 32 20.51 3.08 -11.10
CA THR A 32 21.77 2.84 -10.40
C THR A 32 21.59 2.10 -9.07
N GLN A 33 20.36 2.06 -8.54
CA GLN A 33 20.04 1.43 -7.27
C GLN A 33 18.71 0.69 -7.34
N ARG A 34 18.68 -0.54 -6.79
CA ARG A 34 17.47 -1.36 -6.69
C ARG A 34 16.39 -0.64 -5.87
N LYS A 35 15.14 -0.84 -6.26
CA LYS A 35 13.97 -0.22 -5.60
C LYS A 35 13.17 -1.25 -4.83
N HIS A 36 12.65 -0.81 -3.70
CA HIS A 36 11.64 -1.50 -2.92
C HIS A 36 10.38 -0.63 -2.86
N LEU A 37 9.29 -1.19 -2.36
CA LEU A 37 8.00 -0.54 -2.20
C LEU A 37 7.50 -0.78 -0.79
N VAL A 38 6.98 0.24 -0.12
CA VAL A 38 6.04 0.08 0.99
C VAL A 38 4.62 0.22 0.44
N LEU A 39 3.81 -0.82 0.63
CA LEU A 39 2.36 -0.76 0.51
C LEU A 39 1.78 -0.50 1.90
N HIS A 40 1.16 0.66 2.10
CA HIS A 40 0.49 1.03 3.34
C HIS A 40 -1.03 1.08 3.11
N LEU A 41 -1.79 0.36 3.94
CA LEU A 41 -3.24 0.31 3.91
C LEU A 41 -3.79 1.14 5.07
N HIS A 42 -4.71 2.06 4.78
CA HIS A 42 -5.37 2.84 5.83
C HIS A 42 -6.21 1.91 6.72
N LYS A 43 -6.03 2.01 8.05
CA LYS A 43 -6.80 1.22 9.01
C LYS A 43 -8.18 1.83 9.19
N GLN A 44 -9.19 0.98 9.28
CA GLN A 44 -10.55 1.32 9.68
C GLN A 44 -11.04 0.25 10.65
N GLU A 45 -12.01 0.57 11.51
CA GLU A 45 -12.48 -0.36 12.56
C GLU A 45 -12.92 -1.73 12.01
N ASP A 46 -13.63 -1.74 10.89
CA ASP A 46 -14.17 -2.96 10.28
C ASP A 46 -13.22 -3.64 9.27
N LEU A 47 -11.95 -3.21 9.21
CA LEU A 47 -10.98 -3.69 8.21
C LEU A 47 -9.98 -4.67 8.82
N THR A 48 -10.04 -5.93 8.38
CA THR A 48 -9.01 -6.93 8.68
C THR A 48 -7.94 -6.89 7.60
N ILE A 49 -6.74 -6.40 7.95
CA ILE A 49 -5.59 -6.36 7.06
C ILE A 49 -4.73 -7.61 7.23
N GLY A 50 -4.28 -8.20 6.13
CA GLY A 50 -3.42 -9.37 6.17
C GLY A 50 -2.65 -9.58 4.89
N GLN A 51 -1.75 -10.56 4.94
CA GLN A 51 -0.95 -10.99 3.81
C GLN A 51 -0.85 -12.51 3.80
N VAL A 52 -1.12 -13.12 2.64
CA VAL A 52 -1.04 -14.56 2.44
C VAL A 52 -0.12 -14.86 1.27
N LYS A 53 0.81 -15.80 1.49
CA LYS A 53 1.74 -16.24 0.46
C LYS A 53 1.00 -17.08 -0.59
N HIS A 54 1.16 -16.73 -1.84
CA HIS A 54 0.66 -17.47 -2.99
C HIS A 54 1.82 -17.99 -3.83
N ARG A 55 1.72 -19.26 -4.24
CA ARG A 55 2.76 -19.93 -5.03
C ARG A 55 2.87 -19.35 -6.43
N VAL A 56 1.75 -18.97 -7.03
CA VAL A 56 1.64 -18.44 -8.39
C VAL A 56 0.56 -17.36 -8.47
N SER A 57 0.77 -16.40 -9.36
CA SER A 57 -0.26 -15.46 -9.84
C SER A 57 -0.29 -15.53 -11.37
N GLN A 58 -1.49 -15.54 -11.97
CA GLN A 58 -1.63 -15.47 -13.43
C GLN A 58 -1.27 -14.09 -13.98
N ASP A 59 -1.49 -13.03 -13.20
CA ASP A 59 -1.25 -11.64 -13.61
C ASP A 59 0.22 -11.25 -13.47
N ILE A 60 0.96 -11.93 -12.59
CA ILE A 60 2.32 -11.58 -12.21
C ILE A 60 3.14 -12.86 -12.18
N GLY A 61 3.67 -13.24 -13.35
CA GLY A 61 4.48 -14.45 -13.51
C GLY A 61 5.61 -14.57 -12.48
N GLY A 62 5.98 -15.81 -12.17
CA GLY A 62 7.01 -16.17 -11.19
C GLY A 62 6.45 -16.91 -9.97
N SER A 63 7.35 -17.58 -9.25
CA SER A 63 7.08 -18.13 -7.92
C SER A 63 7.20 -17.04 -6.85
N ASP A 64 6.48 -17.18 -5.74
CA ASP A 64 6.56 -16.34 -4.53
C ASP A 64 5.94 -14.93 -4.64
N VAL A 65 4.60 -14.88 -4.67
CA VAL A 65 3.82 -13.64 -4.59
C VAL A 65 3.16 -13.54 -3.21
N GLN A 66 3.02 -12.33 -2.69
CA GLN A 66 2.25 -12.05 -1.49
C GLN A 66 0.93 -11.38 -1.88
N ASN A 67 -0.19 -12.03 -1.54
CA ASN A 67 -1.50 -11.41 -1.61
C ASN A 67 -1.73 -10.59 -0.35
N THR A 68 -1.67 -9.27 -0.48
CA THR A 68 -1.92 -8.31 0.60
C THR A 68 -3.34 -7.79 0.47
N PHE A 69 -4.16 -8.02 1.48
CA PHE A 69 -5.58 -7.68 1.43
C PHE A 69 -6.01 -6.85 2.62
N ALA A 70 -7.10 -6.12 2.41
CA ALA A 70 -7.85 -5.44 3.45
C ALA A 70 -9.30 -5.92 3.36
N ARG A 71 -9.70 -6.89 4.17
CA ARG A 71 -11.03 -7.51 4.16
C ARG A 71 -12.01 -6.68 4.99
N ALA A 72 -13.19 -6.40 4.43
CA ALA A 72 -14.28 -5.69 5.11
C ALA A 72 -15.60 -6.46 4.97
N THR A 73 -16.51 -6.28 5.93
CA THR A 73 -17.91 -6.70 5.79
C THR A 73 -18.70 -5.56 5.15
N LEU A 74 -19.25 -5.79 3.95
CA LEU A 74 -20.03 -4.77 3.25
C LEU A 74 -21.48 -4.76 3.77
N GLN A 75 -22.01 -3.56 4.01
CA GLN A 75 -23.41 -3.35 4.36
C GLN A 75 -24.16 -2.77 3.16
N SER A 76 -25.32 -3.35 2.83
CA SER A 76 -26.13 -2.88 1.70
C SER A 76 -26.54 -1.42 1.90
N GLY A 77 -26.46 -0.63 0.83
CA GLY A 77 -26.83 0.80 0.84
C GLY A 77 -25.84 1.73 1.55
N LYS A 78 -24.73 1.21 2.12
CA LYS A 78 -23.69 2.03 2.74
C LYS A 78 -22.43 2.04 1.86
N PRO A 79 -22.01 3.20 1.35
CA PRO A 79 -20.73 3.34 0.65
C PRO A 79 -19.57 2.93 1.57
N GLN A 80 -18.59 2.25 1.00
CA GLN A 80 -17.33 1.91 1.67
C GLN A 80 -16.17 2.48 0.86
N PHE A 81 -15.27 3.17 1.54
CA PHE A 81 -14.06 3.73 0.96
C PHE A 81 -12.84 3.01 1.51
N TRP A 82 -11.79 2.93 0.68
CA TRP A 82 -10.51 2.35 1.06
C TRP A 82 -9.38 3.19 0.49
N LEU A 83 -8.25 3.19 1.21
CA LEU A 83 -7.07 3.95 0.83
C LEU A 83 -5.82 3.06 0.90
N SER A 84 -5.09 3.00 -0.20
CA SER A 84 -3.79 2.33 -0.32
C SER A 84 -2.75 3.34 -0.77
N VAL A 85 -1.61 3.40 -0.07
CA VAL A 85 -0.47 4.26 -0.39
C VAL A 85 0.68 3.37 -0.82
N LEU A 86 1.17 3.58 -2.04
CA LEU A 86 2.32 2.89 -2.61
C LEU A 86 3.50 3.86 -2.60
N ARG A 87 4.48 3.63 -1.72
CA ARG A 87 5.69 4.47 -1.57
C ARG A 87 6.94 3.72 -2.04
N PRO A 88 7.46 4.01 -3.25
CA PRO A 88 8.74 3.45 -3.68
C PRO A 88 9.90 4.04 -2.86
N PHE A 89 10.92 3.23 -2.60
CA PHE A 89 12.12 3.67 -1.91
C PHE A 89 13.35 2.89 -2.38
N ASN A 90 14.53 3.39 -2.03
CA ASN A 90 15.81 2.76 -2.36
C ASN A 90 16.09 1.54 -1.47
N GLN A 91 16.53 0.43 -2.06
CA GLN A 91 16.96 -0.75 -1.31
C GLN A 91 18.08 -0.36 -0.33
N GLY A 92 18.00 -0.86 0.90
CA GLY A 92 18.94 -0.59 1.99
C GLY A 92 18.49 0.47 2.99
N LEU A 93 17.42 1.22 2.69
CA LEU A 93 16.77 2.06 3.70
C LEU A 93 15.91 1.21 4.63
N ASP A 94 15.80 1.64 5.89
CA ASP A 94 14.94 1.01 6.89
C ASP A 94 13.46 1.20 6.54
N SER A 95 12.78 0.11 6.21
CA SER A 95 11.37 0.13 5.81
C SER A 95 10.43 0.58 6.93
N ASN A 96 10.79 0.42 8.21
CA ASN A 96 9.99 0.98 9.31
C ASN A 96 10.00 2.51 9.26
N LYS A 97 11.15 3.14 8.97
CA LYS A 97 11.25 4.60 8.84
C LYS A 97 10.51 5.11 7.60
N VAL A 98 10.63 4.39 6.48
CA VAL A 98 9.91 4.71 5.25
C VAL A 98 8.39 4.62 5.45
N ALA A 99 7.91 3.57 6.13
CA ALA A 99 6.50 3.41 6.47
C ALA A 99 6.03 4.45 7.50
N GLY A 100 6.85 4.76 8.51
CA GLY A 100 6.55 5.75 9.55
C GLY A 100 6.43 7.19 9.03
N GLY A 101 6.99 7.48 7.85
CA GLY A 101 6.77 8.75 7.15
C GLY A 101 5.41 8.88 6.47
N ILE A 102 4.55 7.85 6.49
CA ILE A 102 3.22 7.86 5.87
C ILE A 102 2.16 8.11 6.96
N GLY A 103 1.45 9.23 6.86
CA GLY A 103 0.22 9.50 7.61
C GLY A 103 -1.00 9.41 6.70
N THR A 104 -2.13 8.91 7.22
CA THR A 104 -3.37 8.82 6.45
C THR A 104 -4.59 9.14 7.33
N THR A 105 -5.50 9.94 6.82
CA THR A 105 -6.85 10.14 7.37
C THR A 105 -7.87 9.97 6.26
N MET A 106 -9.06 9.49 6.61
CA MET A 106 -10.17 9.31 5.67
C MET A 106 -11.48 9.66 6.36
N ALA A 107 -12.26 10.52 5.74
CA ALA A 107 -13.56 10.93 6.19
C ALA A 107 -14.65 9.93 5.72
N PRO A 108 -15.83 9.92 6.36
CA PRO A 108 -16.92 9.00 6.01
C PRO A 108 -17.44 9.14 4.57
N ASP A 109 -17.23 10.29 3.93
CA ASP A 109 -17.62 10.59 2.54
C ASP A 109 -16.56 10.17 1.52
N GLY A 110 -15.43 9.59 1.98
CA GLY A 110 -14.33 9.17 1.12
C GLY A 110 -13.27 10.24 0.87
N ALA A 111 -13.41 11.45 1.41
CA ALA A 111 -12.34 12.43 1.36
C ALA A 111 -11.14 11.90 2.16
N ALA A 112 -9.93 11.97 1.60
CA ALA A 112 -8.74 11.46 2.26
C ALA A 112 -7.60 12.47 2.24
N THR A 113 -6.81 12.48 3.30
CA THR A 113 -5.55 13.21 3.36
C THR A 113 -4.42 12.22 3.62
N VAL A 114 -3.39 12.28 2.80
CA VAL A 114 -2.17 11.48 2.93
C VAL A 114 -1.01 12.43 3.15
N THR A 115 -0.23 12.20 4.20
CA THR A 115 1.06 12.85 4.40
C THR A 115 2.18 11.87 4.10
N ILE A 116 3.18 12.30 3.34
CA ILE A 116 4.40 11.54 3.07
C ILE A 116 5.58 12.46 3.36
N ASP A 117 6.21 12.26 4.50
CA ASP A 117 7.20 13.17 5.07
C ASP A 117 6.64 14.61 5.14
N SER A 118 7.13 15.56 4.34
CA SER A 118 6.62 16.93 4.28
C SER A 118 5.54 17.15 3.21
N MET A 119 5.25 16.16 2.36
CA MET A 119 4.28 16.30 1.29
C MET A 119 2.88 15.95 1.79
N THR A 120 1.88 16.77 1.44
CA THR A 120 0.47 16.47 1.71
C THR A 120 -0.25 16.25 0.39
N ILE A 121 -1.03 15.17 0.31
CA ILE A 121 -1.90 14.83 -0.81
C ILE A 121 -3.33 14.84 -0.29
N GLN A 122 -4.21 15.59 -0.94
CA GLN A 122 -5.64 15.60 -0.62
C GLN A 122 -6.41 14.95 -1.76
N LEU A 123 -7.32 14.05 -1.43
CA LEU A 123 -8.22 13.34 -2.33
C LEU A 123 -9.65 13.76 -1.98
N SER A 124 -10.33 14.40 -2.91
CA SER A 124 -11.73 14.78 -2.76
C SER A 124 -12.66 13.61 -3.16
N PRO A 125 -13.88 13.52 -2.59
CA PRO A 125 -14.84 12.46 -2.93
C PRO A 125 -15.22 12.41 -4.43
N ASP A 126 -15.07 13.52 -5.14
CA ASP A 126 -15.35 13.65 -6.57
C ASP A 126 -14.16 13.22 -7.47
N GLY A 127 -13.10 12.68 -6.89
CA GLY A 127 -11.92 12.19 -7.61
C GLY A 127 -10.89 13.28 -7.95
N ARG A 128 -11.12 14.55 -7.58
CA ARG A 128 -10.08 15.57 -7.66
C ARG A 128 -9.02 15.34 -6.60
N TRP A 129 -7.78 15.70 -6.92
CA TRP A 129 -6.68 15.59 -6.00
C TRP A 129 -5.74 16.77 -6.12
N SER A 130 -5.06 17.08 -5.02
CA SER A 130 -4.05 18.13 -4.95
C SER A 130 -2.83 17.64 -4.18
N VAL A 131 -1.68 18.26 -4.44
CA VAL A 131 -0.43 17.99 -3.74
C VAL A 131 0.17 19.31 -3.30
N SER A 132 0.56 19.38 -2.03
CA SER A 132 1.28 20.50 -1.44
C SER A 132 2.50 20.02 -0.66
N ARG A 133 3.42 20.95 -0.38
CA ARG A 133 4.63 20.75 0.43
C ARG A 133 4.68 21.80 1.52
#